data_AF-A0A345Y2J7-F1
#
_entry.id   AF-A0A345Y2J7-F1
#
_cell.length_a   1.000
_cell.length_b   1.000
_cell.length_c   1.000
_cell.angle_alpha   90.00
_cell.angle_beta   90.00
_cell.angle_gamma   90.00
#
_symmetry.space_group_name_H-M   'P 1'
#
loop_
_entity.id
_entity.type
_entity.pdbx_description
1 polymer ?
#
loop_
_entity_poly.entity_id
_entity_poly.type
_entity_poly.pdbx_seq_one_letter_code
_entity_poly.pdbx_strand_id
1 'polypeptide(L)'
;MQDQAASLRRLSHRPLRAPSFAFVGAPGSGVSTLAMELAVASGYAGTRVLLADCQGGQQLARRLGVPSTATLETQRVSESGLAAMSTGSRHGVELINLFARPEDRQLFSPQLWLKLTGEFASLERDADALIVDCPSPSLDPVPAGVADNLVLVLTPSADSLTAAYAAIKRLSQEAGRASFNVLVNRAQTLAEARALFTRLSAVVGEFLAVSLRWLGFVPDDNLVRRSQSLRRPLTEAFPDSEAAQAFAQLAAVLPHWHAPEAGRADAGYLDLLIAASRDWSPSGV
;
A
#
# COMPACT_ATOMS: atom_id res chain seq x y z
N MET A 1 27.73 -1.34 26.74
CA MET A 1 28.14 -0.16 25.96
C MET A 1 27.38 -0.21 24.65
N GLN A 2 26.08 0.04 24.72
CA GLN A 2 25.15 -0.09 23.59
C GLN A 2 25.39 1.03 22.58
N ASP A 3 25.27 0.64 21.32
CA ASP A 3 25.71 1.27 20.09
C ASP A 3 25.21 2.72 19.87
N GLN A 4 25.88 3.69 20.50
CA GLN A 4 25.64 5.13 20.27
C GLN A 4 25.87 5.54 18.80
N ALA A 5 26.67 4.76 18.05
CA ALA A 5 26.91 5.00 16.63
C ALA A 5 25.73 4.57 15.74
N ALA A 6 24.99 3.50 16.10
CA ALA A 6 23.75 3.13 15.42
C ALA A 6 22.64 4.18 15.62
N SER A 7 22.53 4.76 16.82
CA SER A 7 21.57 5.84 17.09
C SER A 7 21.86 7.09 16.26
N LEU A 8 23.13 7.43 16.06
CA LEU A 8 23.54 8.56 15.22
C LEU A 8 23.34 8.29 13.72
N ARG A 9 23.54 7.05 13.24
CA ARG A 9 23.21 6.66 11.85
C ARG A 9 21.71 6.69 11.56
N ARG A 10 20.87 6.34 12.55
CA ARG A 10 19.41 6.48 12.44
C ARG A 10 18.97 7.95 12.36
N LEU A 11 19.72 8.86 12.97
CA LEU A 11 19.44 10.31 12.92
C LEU A 11 19.98 10.97 11.64
N SER A 12 21.07 10.47 11.05
CA SER A 12 21.71 11.10 9.88
C SER A 12 21.07 10.74 8.53
N HIS A 13 20.20 9.73 8.48
CA HIS A 13 19.57 9.23 7.25
C HIS A 13 18.05 9.05 7.35
N ARG A 14 17.39 9.64 8.36
CA ARG A 14 15.93 9.55 8.43
C ARG A 14 15.36 10.34 7.25
N PRO A 15 14.62 9.70 6.32
CA PRO A 15 13.98 10.42 5.22
C PRO A 15 13.04 11.48 5.82
N LEU A 16 12.88 12.61 5.11
CA LEU A 16 12.06 13.74 5.57
C LEU A 16 10.60 13.33 5.83
N ARG A 17 10.15 12.24 5.19
CA ARG A 17 8.86 11.57 5.41
C ARG A 17 9.00 10.05 5.32
N ALA A 18 8.04 9.32 5.87
CA ALA A 18 7.97 7.88 5.74
C ALA A 18 7.86 7.44 4.26
N PRO A 19 8.64 6.44 3.81
CA PRO A 19 8.50 5.89 2.47
C PRO A 19 7.14 5.22 2.31
N SER A 20 6.51 5.45 1.16
CA SER A 20 5.20 4.90 0.81
C SER A 20 5.31 3.63 -0.04
N PHE A 21 4.46 2.65 0.28
CA PHE A 21 4.34 1.35 -0.39
C PHE A 21 2.89 1.12 -0.79
N ALA A 22 2.58 1.33 -2.07
CA ALA A 22 1.26 1.09 -2.62
C ALA A 22 1.10 -0.35 -3.12
N PHE A 23 0.07 -1.02 -2.63
CA PHE A 23 -0.25 -2.39 -3.01
C PHE A 23 -1.41 -2.41 -4.00
N VAL A 24 -1.21 -3.08 -5.14
CA VAL A 24 -2.19 -3.20 -6.22
C VAL A 24 -2.22 -4.63 -6.73
N GLY A 25 -3.36 -5.08 -7.25
CA GLY A 25 -3.51 -6.42 -7.79
C GLY A 25 -4.90 -6.65 -8.38
N ALA A 26 -5.09 -7.84 -8.95
CA ALA A 26 -6.39 -8.23 -9.50
C ALA A 26 -7.47 -8.29 -8.39
N PRO A 27 -8.76 -8.10 -8.72
CA PRO A 27 -9.85 -8.37 -7.78
C PRO A 27 -9.71 -9.77 -7.15
N GLY A 28 -9.86 -9.86 -5.83
CA GLY A 28 -9.76 -11.13 -5.10
C GLY A 28 -8.34 -11.65 -4.83
N SER A 29 -7.30 -10.97 -5.33
CA SER A 29 -5.88 -11.32 -5.10
C SER A 29 -5.44 -11.19 -3.63
N GLY A 30 -6.22 -10.50 -2.81
CA GLY A 30 -5.98 -10.37 -1.37
C GLY A 30 -5.17 -9.15 -0.95
N VAL A 31 -4.95 -8.17 -1.84
CA VAL A 31 -4.23 -6.90 -1.59
C VAL A 31 -4.54 -6.27 -0.24
N SER A 32 -5.81 -5.98 0.07
CA SER A 32 -6.20 -5.37 1.36
C SER A 32 -5.82 -6.22 2.57
N THR A 33 -5.89 -7.55 2.45
CA THR A 33 -5.43 -8.45 3.53
C THR A 33 -3.93 -8.34 3.70
N LEU A 34 -3.20 -8.37 2.59
CA LEU A 34 -1.75 -8.37 2.57
C LEU A 34 -1.20 -7.04 3.11
N ALA A 35 -1.75 -5.90 2.67
CA ALA A 35 -1.39 -4.58 3.18
C ALA A 35 -1.63 -4.47 4.70
N MET A 36 -2.79 -4.93 5.16
CA MET A 36 -3.13 -4.93 6.59
C MET A 36 -2.21 -5.85 7.42
N GLU A 37 -1.98 -7.09 6.99
CA GLU A 37 -1.12 -8.02 7.73
C GLU A 37 0.33 -7.54 7.78
N LEU A 38 0.84 -6.94 6.70
CA LEU A 38 2.16 -6.31 6.71
C LEU A 38 2.21 -5.12 7.67
N ALA A 39 1.17 -4.30 7.73
CA ALA A 39 1.08 -3.21 8.69
C ALA A 39 1.08 -3.73 10.14
N VAL A 40 0.26 -4.73 10.44
CA VAL A 40 0.17 -5.33 11.79
C VAL A 40 1.48 -6.01 12.18
N ALA A 41 2.07 -6.82 11.29
CA ALA A 41 3.36 -7.46 11.54
C ALA A 41 4.48 -6.43 11.78
N SER A 42 4.48 -5.33 11.02
CA SER A 42 5.42 -4.22 11.20
C SER A 42 5.20 -3.51 12.54
N GLY A 43 3.95 -3.27 12.93
CA GLY A 43 3.59 -2.69 14.21
C GLY A 43 4.06 -3.54 15.40
N TYR A 44 3.88 -4.87 15.32
CA TYR A 44 4.45 -5.80 16.30
C TYR A 44 5.98 -5.80 16.35
N ALA A 45 6.65 -5.53 15.23
CA ALA A 45 8.09 -5.33 15.18
C ALA A 45 8.55 -3.95 15.71
N GLY A 46 7.62 -3.10 16.16
CA GLY A 46 7.90 -1.77 16.70
C GLY A 46 8.04 -0.66 15.64
N THR A 47 7.72 -0.95 14.38
CA THR A 47 7.68 0.05 13.30
C THR A 47 6.41 0.86 13.42
N ARG A 48 6.50 2.19 13.40
CA ARG A 48 5.30 3.05 13.37
C ARG A 48 4.73 3.07 11.96
N VAL A 49 3.58 2.44 11.77
CA VAL A 49 2.96 2.31 10.44
C VAL A 49 1.72 3.18 10.32
N LEU A 50 1.69 3.98 9.26
CA LEU A 50 0.47 4.59 8.76
C LEU A 50 -0.09 3.70 7.66
N LEU A 51 -1.30 3.16 7.85
CA LEU A 51 -2.01 2.35 6.87
C LEU A 51 -3.10 3.21 6.21
N ALA A 52 -2.96 3.52 4.93
CA ALA A 52 -3.93 4.28 4.17
C ALA A 52 -4.91 3.36 3.42
N ASP A 53 -6.21 3.50 3.69
CA ASP A 53 -7.30 2.86 2.94
C ASP A 53 -7.74 3.78 1.80
N CYS A 54 -7.36 3.47 0.56
CA CYS A 54 -7.85 4.19 -0.62
C CYS A 54 -9.02 3.46 -1.30
N GLN A 55 -9.64 2.48 -0.62
CA GLN A 55 -10.76 1.71 -1.15
C GLN A 55 -12.08 1.99 -0.42
N GLY A 56 -13.17 1.85 -1.16
CA GLY A 56 -14.50 2.06 -0.62
C GLY A 56 -14.91 0.98 0.38
N GLY A 57 -15.82 1.32 1.27
CA GLY A 57 -16.52 0.35 2.11
C GLY A 57 -15.78 -0.07 3.38
N GLN A 58 -14.70 0.60 3.81
CA GLN A 58 -14.09 0.46 5.14
C GLN A 58 -13.70 -0.99 5.48
N GLN A 59 -13.11 -1.71 4.51
CA GLN A 59 -12.75 -3.12 4.69
C GLN A 59 -11.64 -3.28 5.73
N LEU A 60 -10.65 -2.38 5.73
CA LEU A 60 -9.52 -2.46 6.65
C LEU A 60 -9.95 -2.24 8.11
N ALA A 61 -10.81 -1.24 8.36
CA ALA A 61 -11.35 -0.98 9.70
C ALA A 61 -12.03 -2.22 10.30
N ARG A 62 -12.89 -2.89 9.51
CA ARG A 62 -13.56 -4.13 9.95
C ARG A 62 -12.60 -5.28 10.26
N ARG A 63 -11.52 -5.41 9.49
CA ARG A 63 -10.54 -6.49 9.64
C ARG A 63 -9.58 -6.26 10.81
N LEU A 64 -9.22 -5.00 11.06
CA LEU A 64 -8.45 -4.59 12.25
C LEU A 64 -9.29 -4.60 13.53
N GLY A 65 -10.62 -4.59 13.41
CA GLY A 65 -11.52 -4.52 14.55
C GLY A 65 -11.54 -3.13 15.19
N VAL A 66 -11.40 -2.08 14.38
CA VAL A 66 -11.49 -0.67 14.78
C VAL A 66 -12.78 -0.03 14.24
N PRO A 67 -13.26 1.07 14.85
CA PRO A 67 -14.43 1.78 14.35
C PRO A 67 -14.25 2.30 12.91
N SER A 68 -15.35 2.42 12.17
CA SER A 68 -15.34 3.14 10.89
C SER A 68 -15.09 4.63 11.12
N THR A 69 -14.39 5.24 10.18
CA THR A 69 -14.02 6.66 10.19
C THR A 69 -14.72 7.44 9.07
N ALA A 70 -14.56 8.76 9.04
CA ALA A 70 -14.85 9.56 7.86
C ALA A 70 -13.87 9.20 6.72
N THR A 71 -14.25 9.45 5.48
CA THR A 71 -13.40 9.26 4.30
C THR A 71 -13.09 10.62 3.68
N LEU A 72 -12.13 10.69 2.76
CA LEU A 72 -11.93 11.92 1.98
C LEU A 72 -13.24 12.37 1.32
N GLU A 73 -14.01 11.44 0.76
CA GLU A 73 -15.33 11.71 0.14
C GLU A 73 -16.27 12.48 1.09
N THR A 74 -16.36 12.08 2.37
CA THR A 74 -17.26 12.72 3.34
C THR A 74 -16.71 14.02 3.92
N GLN A 75 -15.40 14.27 3.82
CA GLN A 75 -14.80 15.55 4.21
C GLN A 75 -15.27 16.70 3.33
N ARG A 76 -15.71 16.44 2.09
CA ARG A 76 -16.29 17.45 1.20
C ARG A 76 -17.50 18.17 1.80
N VAL A 77 -18.22 17.48 2.68
CA VAL A 77 -19.47 17.96 3.28
C VAL A 77 -19.27 18.38 4.73
N SER A 78 -18.50 17.60 5.50
CA SER A 78 -18.38 17.80 6.96
C SER A 78 -17.20 18.67 7.39
N GLU A 79 -16.15 18.79 6.56
CA GLU A 79 -14.90 19.52 6.85
C GLU A 79 -14.25 19.22 8.22
N SER A 80 -14.56 18.05 8.80
CA SER A 80 -14.12 17.61 10.14
C SER A 80 -12.61 17.41 10.27
N GLY A 81 -11.88 17.36 9.15
CA GLY A 81 -10.42 17.24 9.10
C GLY A 81 -9.94 15.80 9.20
N LEU A 82 -8.62 15.64 9.22
CA LEU A 82 -7.95 14.35 9.13
C LEU A 82 -8.15 13.48 10.38
N ALA A 83 -8.27 14.09 11.56
CA ALA A 83 -8.51 13.37 12.82
C ALA A 83 -9.82 12.56 12.81
N ALA A 84 -10.83 12.98 12.02
CA ALA A 84 -12.07 12.22 11.86
C ALA A 84 -11.92 11.03 10.90
N MET A 85 -10.86 11.01 10.09
CA MET A 85 -10.58 9.96 9.11
C MET A 85 -9.60 8.90 9.63
N SER A 86 -8.89 9.21 10.72
CA SER A 86 -7.86 8.34 11.29
C SER A 86 -8.34 7.62 12.55
N THR A 87 -7.79 6.43 12.79
CA THR A 87 -8.06 5.65 13.99
C THR A 87 -6.88 4.75 14.32
N GLY A 88 -6.44 4.82 15.57
CA GLY A 88 -5.39 3.95 16.09
C GLY A 88 -5.90 2.52 16.36
N SER A 89 -5.07 1.54 16.05
CA SER A 89 -5.28 0.14 16.43
C SER A 89 -4.45 -0.25 17.65
N ARG A 90 -4.86 -1.32 18.34
CA ARG A 90 -4.05 -1.94 19.42
C ARG A 90 -2.74 -2.57 18.94
N HIS A 91 -2.53 -2.64 17.62
CA HIS A 91 -1.42 -3.33 16.98
C HIS A 91 -0.25 -2.39 16.63
N GLY A 92 -0.32 -1.12 17.02
CA GLY A 92 0.70 -0.12 16.65
C GLY A 92 0.55 0.41 15.22
N VAL A 93 -0.63 0.24 14.62
CA VAL A 93 -0.97 0.77 13.28
C VAL A 93 -1.96 1.91 13.42
N GLU A 94 -1.67 3.05 12.80
CA GLU A 94 -2.63 4.13 12.58
C GLU A 94 -3.31 3.90 11.22
N LEU A 95 -4.63 3.65 11.23
CA LEU A 95 -5.41 3.53 10.00
C LEU A 95 -5.92 4.92 9.61
N ILE A 96 -5.71 5.34 8.36
CA ILE A 96 -6.29 6.55 7.79
C ILE A 96 -7.11 6.22 6.55
N ASN A 97 -8.35 6.72 6.48
CA ASN A 97 -9.18 6.53 5.30
C ASN A 97 -8.99 7.67 4.30
N LEU A 98 -8.40 7.35 3.15
CA LEU A 98 -8.18 8.26 2.03
C LEU A 98 -9.10 7.95 0.83
N PHE A 99 -10.19 7.23 1.04
CA PHE A 99 -11.12 6.93 -0.05
C PHE A 99 -11.91 8.17 -0.47
N ALA A 100 -11.83 8.48 -1.76
CA ALA A 100 -12.75 9.34 -2.48
C ALA A 100 -12.84 8.81 -3.91
N ARG A 101 -14.02 8.90 -4.52
CA ARG A 101 -14.15 8.55 -5.93
C ARG A 101 -13.27 9.47 -6.77
N PRO A 102 -12.69 8.98 -7.88
CA PRO A 102 -11.82 9.81 -8.70
C PRO A 102 -12.49 11.11 -9.16
N GLU A 103 -13.77 11.07 -9.53
CA GLU A 103 -14.58 12.24 -9.91
C GLU A 103 -14.79 13.23 -8.75
N ASP A 104 -14.91 12.74 -7.51
CA ASP A 104 -15.08 13.60 -6.34
C ASP A 104 -13.76 14.28 -5.94
N ARG A 105 -12.61 13.64 -6.21
CA ARG A 105 -11.29 14.20 -5.89
C ARG A 105 -10.99 15.51 -6.60
N GLN A 106 -11.56 15.71 -7.80
CA GLN A 106 -11.40 16.94 -8.56
C GLN A 106 -12.23 18.10 -7.99
N LEU A 107 -13.26 17.81 -7.20
CA LEU A 107 -14.25 18.79 -6.73
C LEU A 107 -13.91 19.41 -5.37
N PHE A 108 -12.85 18.96 -4.70
CA PHE A 108 -12.47 19.49 -3.40
C PHE A 108 -11.87 20.90 -3.50
N SER A 109 -12.23 21.76 -2.54
CA SER A 109 -11.75 23.14 -2.50
C SER A 109 -10.24 23.21 -2.21
N PRO A 110 -9.52 24.21 -2.75
CA PRO A 110 -8.11 24.41 -2.42
C PRO A 110 -7.84 24.57 -0.92
N GLN A 111 -8.77 25.17 -0.17
CA GLN A 111 -8.64 25.34 1.28
C GLN A 111 -8.70 24.01 2.03
N LEU A 112 -9.68 23.15 1.69
CA LEU A 112 -9.79 21.83 2.29
C LEU A 112 -8.53 21.01 2.02
N TRP A 113 -7.99 21.10 0.81
CA TRP A 113 -6.74 20.43 0.47
C TRP A 113 -5.54 20.90 1.26
N LEU A 114 -5.34 22.21 1.35
CA LEU A 114 -4.22 22.78 2.11
C LEU A 114 -4.29 22.39 3.60
N LYS A 115 -5.50 22.32 4.16
CA LYS A 115 -5.73 21.83 5.53
C LYS A 115 -5.32 20.36 5.65
N LEU A 116 -5.85 19.50 4.79
CA LEU A 116 -5.60 18.06 4.87
C LEU A 116 -4.13 17.70 4.61
N THR A 117 -3.44 18.39 3.69
CA THR A 117 -2.01 18.15 3.44
C THR A 117 -1.13 18.56 4.62
N GLY A 118 -1.42 19.71 5.25
CA GLY A 118 -0.72 20.13 6.45
C GLY A 118 -0.88 19.15 7.62
N GLU A 119 -2.10 18.64 7.82
CA GLU A 119 -2.40 17.63 8.84
C GLU A 119 -1.70 16.28 8.51
N PHE A 120 -1.78 15.83 7.25
CA PHE A 120 -1.21 14.54 6.82
C PHE A 120 0.31 14.53 6.85
N ALA A 121 0.96 15.64 6.48
CA ALA A 121 2.42 15.76 6.54
C ALA A 121 2.97 15.55 7.96
N SER A 122 2.18 15.85 8.99
CA SER A 122 2.57 15.58 10.38
C SER A 122 2.57 14.08 10.67
N LEU A 123 1.55 13.35 10.21
CA LEU A 123 1.50 11.89 10.34
C LEU A 123 2.63 11.20 9.57
N GLU A 124 2.94 11.66 8.36
CA GLU A 124 4.04 11.10 7.56
C GLU A 124 5.41 11.25 8.23
N ARG A 125 5.65 12.34 8.97
CA ARG A 125 6.91 12.56 9.72
C ARG A 125 7.03 11.67 10.94
N ASP A 126 5.91 11.33 11.56
CA ASP A 126 5.86 10.50 12.77
C ASP A 126 5.82 9.00 12.46
N ALA A 127 5.50 8.63 11.22
CA ALA A 127 5.59 7.25 10.75
C ALA A 127 7.03 6.85 10.33
N ASP A 128 7.26 5.54 10.29
CA ASP A 128 8.45 4.91 9.71
C ASP A 128 8.14 4.28 8.35
N ALA A 129 6.87 3.96 8.07
CA ALA A 129 6.39 3.49 6.78
C ALA A 129 4.93 3.90 6.54
N LEU A 130 4.60 4.24 5.30
CA LEU A 130 3.22 4.42 4.82
C LEU A 130 2.85 3.23 3.92
N ILE A 131 1.89 2.41 4.35
CA ILE A 131 1.35 1.31 3.54
C ILE A 131 0.02 1.77 2.95
N VAL A 132 -0.15 1.66 1.64
CA VAL A 132 -1.36 2.12 0.94
C VAL A 132 -2.08 0.93 0.32
N ASP A 133 -3.32 0.70 0.75
CA ASP A 133 -4.24 -0.25 0.12
C ASP A 133 -4.93 0.45 -1.05
N CYS A 134 -4.47 0.17 -2.27
CA CYS A 134 -4.97 0.84 -3.46
C CYS A 134 -6.09 0.04 -4.15
N PRO A 135 -7.05 0.73 -4.81
CA PRO A 135 -7.93 0.07 -5.75
C PRO A 135 -7.13 -0.49 -6.94
N SER A 136 -7.77 -1.34 -7.75
CA SER A 136 -7.18 -1.76 -9.02
C SER A 136 -6.82 -0.52 -9.86
N PRO A 137 -5.62 -0.45 -10.46
CA PRO A 137 -5.26 0.64 -11.36
C PRO A 137 -6.22 0.82 -12.52
N SER A 138 -7.01 -0.20 -12.90
CA SER A 138 -8.08 -0.09 -13.91
C SER A 138 -9.24 0.82 -13.46
N LEU A 139 -9.49 0.93 -12.16
CA LEU A 139 -10.52 1.80 -11.58
C LEU A 139 -9.95 3.17 -11.27
N ASP A 140 -8.77 3.20 -10.64
CA ASP A 140 -8.13 4.42 -10.20
C ASP A 140 -6.61 4.22 -10.08
N PRO A 141 -5.82 4.77 -11.01
CA PRO A 141 -4.37 4.62 -11.00
C PRO A 141 -3.68 5.60 -10.04
N VAL A 142 -4.36 6.65 -9.57
CA VAL A 142 -3.72 7.80 -8.92
C VAL A 142 -3.07 7.44 -7.58
N PRO A 143 -3.73 6.75 -6.62
CA PRO A 143 -3.11 6.38 -5.36
C PRO A 143 -1.82 5.55 -5.52
N ALA A 144 -1.85 4.59 -6.44
CA ALA A 144 -0.69 3.77 -6.74
C ALA A 144 0.40 4.59 -7.48
N GLY A 145 -0.02 5.42 -8.43
CA GLY A 145 0.86 6.22 -9.26
C GLY A 145 1.72 7.19 -8.46
N VAL A 146 1.24 7.73 -7.34
CA VAL A 146 1.98 8.74 -6.54
C VAL A 146 2.88 8.14 -5.45
N ALA A 147 2.74 6.86 -5.13
CA ALA A 147 3.55 6.20 -4.11
C ALA A 147 5.01 6.00 -4.53
N ASP A 148 5.94 6.03 -3.57
CA ASP A 148 7.38 5.86 -3.83
C ASP A 148 7.65 4.47 -4.39
N ASN A 149 7.04 3.44 -3.79
CA ASN A 149 7.18 2.04 -4.17
C ASN A 149 5.84 1.44 -4.56
N LEU A 150 5.83 0.75 -5.71
CA LEU A 150 4.69 -0.03 -6.16
C LEU A 150 4.93 -1.51 -5.86
N VAL A 151 3.93 -2.16 -5.27
CA VAL A 151 3.90 -3.60 -4.99
C VAL A 151 2.73 -4.22 -5.75
N LEU A 152 3.05 -4.94 -6.81
CA LEU A 152 2.11 -5.77 -7.55
C LEU A 152 1.92 -7.10 -6.84
N VAL A 153 0.67 -7.37 -6.45
CA VAL A 153 0.24 -8.62 -5.84
C VAL A 153 -0.27 -9.55 -6.93
N LEU A 154 0.43 -10.66 -7.12
CA LEU A 154 0.03 -11.75 -8.00
C LEU A 154 -0.61 -12.89 -7.22
N THR A 155 -1.44 -13.70 -7.88
CA THR A 155 -1.87 -15.02 -7.39
C THR A 155 -1.65 -16.08 -8.46
N PRO A 156 -1.56 -17.39 -8.11
CA PRO A 156 -1.50 -18.50 -9.08
C PRO A 156 -2.77 -18.68 -9.93
N SER A 157 -3.16 -17.64 -10.67
CA SER A 157 -4.27 -17.65 -11.62
C SER A 157 -3.88 -16.92 -12.89
N ALA A 158 -4.41 -17.37 -14.03
CA ALA A 158 -4.14 -16.74 -15.33
C ALA A 158 -4.63 -15.29 -15.36
N ASP A 159 -5.80 -15.01 -14.78
CA ASP A 159 -6.38 -13.67 -14.68
C ASP A 159 -5.47 -12.71 -13.93
N SER A 160 -4.73 -13.20 -12.92
CA SER A 160 -3.80 -12.37 -12.16
C SER A 160 -2.62 -11.89 -13.00
N LEU A 161 -2.10 -12.72 -13.92
CA LEU A 161 -1.01 -12.31 -14.82
C LEU A 161 -1.48 -11.23 -15.79
N THR A 162 -2.64 -11.44 -16.42
CA THR A 162 -3.23 -10.48 -17.37
C THR A 162 -3.50 -9.14 -16.69
N ALA A 163 -4.11 -9.16 -15.50
CA ALA A 163 -4.38 -7.95 -14.73
C ALA A 163 -3.10 -7.22 -14.30
N ALA A 164 -2.06 -7.95 -13.89
CA ALA A 164 -0.79 -7.35 -13.52
C ALA A 164 -0.08 -6.71 -14.72
N TYR A 165 -0.07 -7.35 -15.88
CA TYR A 165 0.48 -6.75 -17.09
C TYR A 165 -0.27 -5.46 -17.47
N ALA A 166 -1.61 -5.49 -17.42
CA ALA A 166 -2.43 -4.30 -17.68
C ALA A 166 -2.14 -3.18 -16.67
N ALA A 167 -1.99 -3.51 -15.38
CA ALA A 167 -1.64 -2.56 -14.34
C ALA A 167 -0.25 -1.93 -14.56
N ILE A 168 0.76 -2.74 -14.91
CA ILE A 168 2.11 -2.25 -15.24
C ILE A 168 2.04 -1.30 -16.43
N LYS A 169 1.43 -1.73 -17.53
CA LYS A 169 1.30 -0.92 -18.74
C LYS A 169 0.63 0.42 -18.44
N ARG A 170 -0.48 0.40 -17.71
CA ARG A 170 -1.23 1.61 -17.35
C ARG A 170 -0.41 2.55 -16.46
N LEU A 171 0.15 2.04 -15.37
CA LEU A 171 0.94 2.87 -14.44
C LEU A 171 2.23 3.39 -15.07
N SER A 172 2.82 2.64 -16.00
CA SER A 172 3.96 3.11 -16.78
C SER A 172 3.59 4.25 -17.72
N GLN A 173 2.46 4.14 -18.43
CA GLN A 173 2.01 5.14 -19.40
C GLN A 173 1.41 6.39 -18.74
N GLU A 174 0.57 6.23 -17.72
CA GLU A 174 -0.19 7.34 -17.10
C GLU A 174 0.57 7.99 -15.93
N ALA A 175 1.39 7.23 -15.20
CA ALA A 175 2.09 7.72 -14.01
C ALA A 175 3.64 7.69 -14.13
N GLY A 176 4.16 7.39 -15.33
CA GLY A 176 5.59 7.39 -15.62
C GLY A 176 6.40 6.35 -14.84
N ARG A 177 5.75 5.30 -14.33
CA ARG A 177 6.37 4.30 -13.47
C ARG A 177 7.28 3.37 -14.28
N ALA A 178 8.51 3.21 -13.80
CA ALA A 178 9.53 2.37 -14.43
C ALA A 178 9.94 1.18 -13.56
N SER A 179 9.65 1.22 -12.26
CA SER A 179 10.03 0.16 -11.33
C SER A 179 8.85 -0.38 -10.53
N PHE A 180 8.71 -1.70 -10.55
CA PHE A 180 7.63 -2.41 -9.86
C PHE A 180 8.21 -3.54 -9.01
N ASN A 181 7.76 -3.62 -7.77
CA ASN A 181 8.01 -4.77 -6.93
C ASN A 181 6.89 -5.80 -7.12
N VAL A 182 7.22 -7.08 -7.05
CA VAL A 182 6.27 -8.17 -7.27
C VAL A 182 6.29 -9.11 -6.08
N LEU A 183 5.10 -9.33 -5.51
CA LEU A 183 4.85 -10.23 -4.40
C LEU A 183 3.78 -11.23 -4.82
N VAL A 184 4.05 -12.53 -4.68
CA VAL A 184 3.09 -13.57 -5.03
C VAL A 184 2.32 -14.00 -3.78
N ASN A 185 1.01 -13.86 -3.79
CA ASN A 185 0.13 -14.28 -2.71
C ASN A 185 -0.51 -15.62 -3.04
N ARG A 186 -0.80 -16.42 -2.01
CA ARG A 186 -1.49 -17.73 -2.11
C ARG A 186 -0.80 -18.73 -3.04
N ALA A 187 0.52 -18.75 -3.07
CA ALA A 187 1.26 -19.81 -3.76
C ALA A 187 1.42 -21.03 -2.85
N GLN A 188 1.32 -22.23 -3.40
CA GLN A 188 1.54 -23.47 -2.65
C GLN A 188 3.02 -23.70 -2.36
N THR A 189 3.89 -23.24 -3.26
CA THR A 189 5.35 -23.44 -3.13
C THR A 189 6.13 -22.24 -3.67
N LEU A 190 7.39 -22.12 -3.23
CA LEU A 190 8.33 -21.15 -3.80
C LEU A 190 8.56 -21.37 -5.30
N ALA A 191 8.58 -22.62 -5.76
CA ALA A 191 8.78 -22.95 -7.17
C ALA A 191 7.65 -22.42 -8.05
N GLU A 192 6.40 -22.60 -7.62
CA GLU A 192 5.22 -22.04 -8.28
C GLU A 192 5.27 -20.51 -8.32
N ALA A 193 5.57 -19.90 -7.17
CA ALA A 193 5.63 -18.45 -7.06
C ALA A 193 6.74 -17.84 -7.96
N ARG A 194 7.91 -18.48 -8.01
CA ARG A 194 9.00 -18.09 -8.90
C ARG A 194 8.65 -18.27 -10.36
N ALA A 195 8.00 -19.38 -10.73
CA ALA A 195 7.54 -19.60 -12.10
C ALA A 195 6.57 -18.50 -12.55
N LEU A 196 5.65 -18.07 -11.68
CA LEU A 196 4.72 -16.98 -11.97
C LEU A 196 5.44 -15.65 -12.19
N PHE A 197 6.40 -15.30 -11.34
CA PHE A 197 7.22 -14.11 -11.49
C PHE A 197 8.04 -14.14 -12.79
N THR A 198 8.64 -15.27 -13.14
CA THR A 198 9.41 -15.43 -14.38
C THR A 198 8.51 -15.25 -15.61
N ARG A 199 7.30 -15.79 -15.60
CA ARG A 199 6.33 -15.59 -16.69
C ARG A 199 5.95 -14.12 -16.86
N LEU A 200 5.62 -13.43 -15.77
CA LEU A 200 5.32 -12.00 -15.83
C LEU A 200 6.54 -11.22 -16.35
N SER A 201 7.74 -11.53 -15.86
CA SER A 201 8.98 -10.85 -16.25
C SER A 201 9.30 -11.04 -17.74
N ALA A 202 9.06 -12.23 -18.29
CA ALA A 202 9.25 -12.49 -19.72
C ALA A 202 8.32 -11.63 -20.58
N VAL A 203 7.02 -11.62 -20.27
CA VAL A 203 6.03 -10.84 -21.03
C VAL A 203 6.29 -9.33 -20.89
N VAL A 204 6.59 -8.87 -19.69
CA VAL A 204 6.89 -7.45 -19.44
C VAL A 204 8.17 -7.03 -20.15
N GLY A 205 9.23 -7.83 -20.09
CA GLY A 205 10.52 -7.53 -20.73
C GLY A 205 10.48 -7.53 -22.27
N GLU A 206 9.51 -8.21 -22.87
CA GLU A 206 9.31 -8.20 -24.33
C GLU A 206 8.65 -6.88 -24.80
N PHE A 207 7.72 -6.32 -24.01
CA PHE A 207 6.84 -5.25 -24.48
C PHE A 207 6.99 -3.91 -23.76
N LEU A 208 7.59 -3.87 -22.56
CA LEU A 208 7.62 -2.69 -21.69
C LEU A 208 9.04 -2.43 -21.16
N ALA A 209 9.48 -1.17 -21.23
CA ALA A 209 10.77 -0.74 -20.70
C ALA A 209 10.72 -0.47 -19.18
N VAL A 210 10.38 -1.49 -18.40
CA VAL A 210 10.24 -1.39 -16.94
C VAL A 210 11.03 -2.50 -16.23
N SER A 211 11.45 -2.24 -15.00
CA SER A 211 12.15 -3.20 -14.14
C SER A 211 11.20 -3.85 -13.15
N LEU A 212 11.27 -5.18 -13.01
CA LEU A 212 10.53 -5.93 -12.00
C LEU A 212 11.49 -6.46 -10.92
N ARG A 213 11.14 -6.24 -9.64
CA ARG A 213 11.87 -6.76 -8.49
C ARG A 213 11.05 -7.81 -7.75
N TRP A 214 11.61 -8.99 -7.55
CA TRP A 214 11.00 -10.03 -6.71
C TRP A 214 11.09 -9.67 -5.22
N LEU A 215 9.96 -9.70 -4.50
CA LEU A 215 9.91 -9.50 -3.06
C LEU A 215 9.81 -10.80 -2.26
N GLY A 216 9.11 -11.80 -2.79
CA GLY A 216 8.80 -13.01 -2.05
C GLY A 216 7.45 -13.60 -2.43
N PHE A 217 6.96 -14.49 -1.57
CA PHE A 217 5.62 -15.00 -1.66
C PHE A 217 5.00 -15.21 -0.27
N VAL A 218 3.67 -15.24 -0.21
CA VAL A 218 2.88 -15.67 0.95
C VAL A 218 2.21 -16.99 0.58
N PRO A 219 2.32 -18.04 1.41
CA PRO A 219 1.73 -19.33 1.12
C PRO A 219 0.19 -19.28 1.16
N ASP A 220 -0.48 -20.17 0.44
CA ASP A 220 -1.93 -20.34 0.57
C ASP A 220 -2.25 -20.94 1.95
N ASP A 221 -3.09 -20.24 2.71
CA ASP A 221 -3.38 -20.61 4.09
C ASP A 221 -4.87 -20.38 4.40
N ASN A 222 -5.56 -21.47 4.75
CA ASN A 222 -6.97 -21.45 5.10
C ASN A 222 -7.26 -20.65 6.38
N LEU A 223 -6.26 -20.47 7.26
CA LEU A 223 -6.39 -19.68 8.49
C LEU A 223 -6.55 -18.18 8.21
N VAL A 224 -6.19 -17.71 7.01
CA VAL A 224 -6.50 -16.33 6.55
C VAL A 224 -8.02 -16.11 6.51
N ARG A 225 -8.79 -17.06 5.98
CA ARG A 225 -10.26 -16.92 5.95
C ARG A 225 -10.84 -17.03 7.36
N ARG A 226 -10.28 -17.92 8.19
CA ARG A 226 -10.73 -18.11 9.58
C ARG A 226 -10.49 -16.86 10.43
N SER A 227 -9.33 -16.21 10.31
CA SER A 227 -9.01 -14.97 11.05
C SER A 227 -9.93 -13.82 10.67
N GLN A 228 -10.27 -13.68 9.37
CA GLN A 228 -11.26 -12.72 8.90
C GLN A 228 -12.64 -12.93 9.53
N SER A 229 -13.11 -14.19 9.65
CA SER A 229 -14.37 -14.50 10.35
C SER A 229 -14.33 -14.13 11.84
N LEU A 230 -13.14 -14.19 12.46
CA LEU A 230 -12.92 -13.77 13.84
C LEU A 230 -12.74 -12.25 14.01
N ARG A 231 -12.71 -11.49 12.90
CA ARG A 231 -12.40 -10.04 12.89
C ARG A 231 -11.11 -9.70 13.63
N ARG A 232 -10.08 -10.52 13.40
CA ARG A 232 -8.73 -10.32 13.94
C ARG A 232 -7.72 -10.55 12.81
N PRO A 233 -6.61 -9.79 12.78
CA PRO A 233 -5.48 -10.12 11.91
C PRO A 233 -5.01 -11.57 12.11
N LEU A 234 -4.58 -12.22 11.03
CA LEU A 234 -3.96 -13.54 11.03
C LEU A 234 -2.77 -13.59 11.98
N THR A 235 -1.89 -12.59 11.89
CA THR A 235 -0.71 -12.44 12.75
C THR A 235 -1.05 -12.33 14.24
N GLU A 236 -2.28 -11.95 14.60
CA GLU A 236 -2.79 -11.98 15.96
C GLU A 236 -3.50 -13.30 16.31
N ALA A 237 -4.36 -13.79 15.42
CA ALA A 237 -5.23 -14.93 15.70
C ALA A 237 -4.52 -16.29 15.59
N PHE A 238 -3.55 -16.39 14.67
CA PHE A 238 -2.83 -17.62 14.32
C PHE A 238 -1.34 -17.30 14.01
N PRO A 239 -0.56 -16.83 15.00
CA PRO A 239 0.82 -16.38 14.79
C PRO A 239 1.76 -17.47 14.26
N ASP A 240 1.46 -18.74 14.54
CA ASP A 240 2.27 -19.89 14.12
C ASP A 240 1.94 -20.39 12.70
N SER A 241 0.99 -19.76 12.00
CA SER A 241 0.64 -20.16 10.64
C SER A 241 1.71 -19.80 9.62
N GLU A 242 1.83 -20.57 8.54
CA GLU A 242 2.84 -20.32 7.51
C GLU A 242 2.69 -18.92 6.88
N ALA A 243 1.45 -18.47 6.64
CA ALA A 243 1.20 -17.13 6.12
C ALA A 243 1.53 -16.04 7.16
N ALA A 244 1.26 -16.25 8.45
CA ALA A 244 1.66 -15.30 9.50
C ALA A 244 3.17 -15.13 9.58
N GLN A 245 3.92 -16.24 9.51
CA GLN A 245 5.38 -16.22 9.47
C GLN A 245 5.91 -15.52 8.21
N ALA A 246 5.29 -15.76 7.05
CA ALA A 246 5.63 -15.04 5.82
C ALA A 246 5.40 -13.52 5.95
N PHE A 247 4.29 -13.08 6.54
CA PHE A 247 4.04 -11.66 6.80
C PHE A 247 5.07 -11.04 7.74
N ALA A 248 5.46 -11.75 8.82
CA ALA A 248 6.50 -11.29 9.73
C ALA A 248 7.86 -11.13 9.03
N GLN A 249 8.24 -12.08 8.18
CA GLN A 249 9.47 -12.02 7.39
C GLN A 249 9.44 -10.87 6.37
N LEU A 250 8.33 -10.71 5.65
CA LEU A 250 8.16 -9.63 4.67
C LEU A 250 8.16 -8.24 5.35
N ALA A 251 7.51 -8.10 6.51
CA ALA A 251 7.52 -6.88 7.31
C ALA A 251 8.95 -6.50 7.76
N ALA A 252 9.76 -7.47 8.18
CA ALA A 252 11.14 -7.24 8.58
C ALA A 252 12.02 -6.70 7.43
N VAL A 253 11.70 -7.07 6.18
CA VAL A 253 12.45 -6.60 4.99
C VAL A 253 11.79 -5.43 4.26
N LEU A 254 10.57 -5.02 4.63
CA LEU A 254 9.84 -3.89 4.04
C LEU A 254 10.71 -2.61 3.90
N PRO A 255 11.53 -2.21 4.89
CA PRO A 255 12.37 -1.01 4.74
C PRO A 255 13.38 -1.11 3.58
N HIS A 256 13.80 -2.33 3.21
CA HIS A 256 14.73 -2.59 2.11
C HIS A 256 14.05 -2.59 0.72
N TRP A 257 12.72 -2.48 0.68
CA TRP A 257 11.99 -2.35 -0.58
C TRP A 257 12.05 -0.93 -1.11
N HIS A 258 12.31 0.06 -0.25
CA HIS A 258 12.41 1.46 -0.63
C HIS A 258 13.55 1.68 -1.63
N ALA A 259 13.18 1.94 -2.88
CA ALA A 259 14.07 2.27 -3.97
C ALA A 259 13.42 3.40 -4.78
N PRO A 260 13.53 4.66 -4.32
CA PRO A 260 12.86 5.78 -4.98
C PRO A 260 13.39 5.96 -6.40
N GLU A 261 12.49 6.15 -7.36
CA GLU A 261 12.85 6.46 -8.73
C GLU A 261 13.52 7.85 -8.79
N ALA A 262 14.64 7.94 -9.52
CA ALA A 262 15.37 9.20 -9.65
C ALA A 262 14.48 10.30 -10.27
N GLY A 263 14.48 11.49 -9.67
CA GLY A 263 13.75 12.65 -10.18
C GLY A 263 12.33 12.84 -9.65
N ARG A 264 11.83 11.99 -8.75
CA ARG A 264 10.58 12.28 -8.03
C ARG A 264 10.76 13.39 -7.00
N ALA A 265 9.74 14.27 -6.93
CA ALA A 265 9.68 15.35 -5.95
C ALA A 265 9.65 14.78 -4.52
N ASP A 266 10.33 15.45 -3.59
CA ASP A 266 10.31 15.13 -2.15
C ASP A 266 9.01 15.61 -1.46
N ALA A 267 7.90 15.64 -2.23
CA ALA A 267 6.60 16.08 -1.76
C ALA A 267 5.88 14.96 -1.00
N GLY A 268 5.01 15.31 -0.04
CA GLY A 268 4.21 14.37 0.73
C GLY A 268 3.29 13.52 -0.15
N TYR A 269 2.92 12.31 0.31
CA TYR A 269 2.07 11.41 -0.47
C TYR A 269 0.72 12.06 -0.78
N LEU A 270 0.12 12.75 0.19
CA LEU A 270 -1.16 13.42 -0.01
C LEU A 270 -1.04 14.63 -0.95
N ASP A 271 0.08 15.37 -0.92
CA ASP A 271 0.33 16.46 -1.86
C ASP A 271 0.38 15.94 -3.30
N LEU A 272 1.11 14.85 -3.53
CA LEU A 272 1.20 14.21 -4.83
C LEU A 272 -0.15 13.63 -5.26
N LEU A 273 -0.89 12.99 -4.35
CA LEU A 273 -2.24 12.47 -4.62
C LEU A 273 -3.16 13.58 -5.13
N ILE A 274 -3.09 14.77 -4.53
CA ILE A 274 -3.89 15.93 -4.91
C ILE A 274 -3.46 16.48 -6.26
N ALA A 275 -2.15 16.68 -6.47
CA ALA A 275 -1.62 17.18 -7.74
C ALA A 275 -2.04 16.27 -8.90
N ALA A 276 -1.81 14.96 -8.75
CA ALA A 276 -2.16 13.97 -9.76
C ALA A 276 -3.68 13.84 -9.96
N SER A 277 -4.50 14.06 -8.93
CA SER A 277 -5.97 14.04 -9.06
C SER A 277 -6.50 15.20 -9.91
N ARG A 278 -5.80 16.33 -9.98
CA ARG A 278 -6.19 17.49 -10.81
C ARG A 278 -5.78 17.34 -12.26
N ASP A 279 -4.63 16.71 -12.49
CA ASP A 279 -4.10 16.46 -13.83
C ASP A 279 -4.76 15.24 -14.49
N TRP A 280 -5.29 14.32 -13.68
CA TRP A 280 -6.02 13.16 -14.15
C TRP A 280 -7.42 13.54 -14.61
N SER A 281 -7.65 13.50 -15.92
CA SER A 281 -8.98 13.46 -16.52
C SER A 281 -9.31 12.02 -16.88
N PRO A 282 -10.50 11.47 -16.55
CA PRO A 282 -10.95 10.18 -17.09
C PRO A 282 -11.08 10.32 -18.61
N SER A 283 -9.98 10.05 -19.31
CA SER A 283 -9.92 10.14 -20.75
C SER A 283 -10.59 8.89 -21.31
N GLY A 284 -11.80 9.07 -21.84
CA GLY A 284 -12.49 8.22 -22.82
C GLY A 284 -12.49 6.71 -22.58
N VAL A 285 -13.61 6.19 -22.07
CA VAL A 285 -14.11 4.90 -22.57
C VAL A 285 -14.69 5.11 -23.96
#